data_AF-A0A7D3Y9Q2-F1
#
_entry.id   AF-A0A7D3Y9Q2-F1
#
_cell.length_a   1.000
_cell.length_b   1.000
_cell.length_c   1.000
_cell.angle_alpha   90.00
_cell.angle_beta   90.00
_cell.angle_gamma   90.00
#
_symmetry.space_group_name_H-M   'P 1'
#
loop_
_entity.id
_entity.type
_entity.pdbx_description
1 polymer ?
#
loop_
_entity_poly.entity_id
_entity_poly.type
_entity_poly.pdbx_seq_one_letter_code
_entity_poly.pdbx_strand_id
1 'polypeptide(L)'
;MLLIPLFFPVSQVEIRNYETGKVIFRTPIEEGDILELSWIHSIEKTPWLERYQAEDDRWILKEVRVKSFGAGVDVEAPVVEVKDGWTVMREMNRSFRQLRFLYSRNVNYTMYINGLSVDLTGQIPHHTPVDVRIRKIPRIIAVMK
;
A
#
# COMPACT_ATOMS: atom_id res chain seq x y z
N MET A 1 4.25 -20.57 34.55
CA MET A 1 4.65 -20.59 33.13
C MET A 1 4.20 -19.27 32.51
N LEU A 2 5.13 -18.35 32.23
CA LEU A 2 4.82 -16.96 31.88
C LEU A 2 4.34 -16.85 30.43
N LEU A 3 3.06 -16.52 30.23
CA LEU A 3 2.41 -16.22 28.94
C LEU A 3 2.87 -14.88 28.30
N ILE A 4 4.04 -14.35 28.68
CA ILE A 4 4.56 -13.05 28.23
C ILE A 4 4.62 -12.87 26.69
N PRO A 5 4.94 -13.88 25.84
CA PRO A 5 5.17 -13.62 24.41
C PRO A 5 3.91 -13.21 23.62
N LEU A 6 2.72 -13.37 24.20
CA LEU A 6 1.44 -13.03 23.59
C LEU A 6 1.11 -11.53 23.63
N PHE A 7 1.82 -10.75 24.45
CA PHE A 7 1.62 -9.31 24.58
C PHE A 7 2.58 -8.48 23.72
N PHE A 8 3.64 -9.08 23.15
CA PHE A 8 4.48 -8.35 22.21
C PHE A 8 3.66 -7.93 20.99
N PRO A 9 3.77 -6.67 20.55
CA PRO A 9 3.04 -6.20 19.38
C PRO A 9 3.57 -6.88 18.12
N VAL A 10 2.65 -7.28 17.25
CA VAL A 10 2.94 -7.64 15.86
C VAL A 10 2.36 -6.56 14.96
N SER A 11 3.05 -6.27 13.87
CA SER A 11 2.55 -5.35 12.85
C SER A 11 1.64 -6.09 11.88
N GLN A 12 0.56 -5.43 11.48
CA GLN A 12 -0.34 -5.91 10.44
C GLN A 12 -0.65 -4.77 9.47
N VAL A 13 -0.76 -5.11 8.19
CA VAL A 13 -1.47 -4.26 7.24
C VAL A 13 -2.96 -4.36 7.53
N GLU A 14 -3.63 -3.22 7.66
CA GLU A 14 -5.07 -3.11 7.73
C GLU A 14 -5.58 -2.33 6.53
N ILE A 15 -6.43 -2.97 5.72
CA ILE A 15 -7.17 -2.32 4.64
C ILE A 15 -8.59 -2.09 5.13
N ARG A 16 -9.06 -0.84 5.10
CA ARG A 16 -10.37 -0.47 5.62
C ARG A 16 -11.07 0.55 4.73
N ASN A 17 -12.39 0.61 4.86
CA ASN A 17 -13.16 1.77 4.43
C ASN A 17 -12.94 2.89 5.46
N TYR A 18 -12.36 4.03 5.08
CA TYR A 18 -11.99 5.08 6.05
C TYR A 18 -13.17 5.92 6.53
N GLU A 19 -14.29 5.95 5.81
CA GLU A 19 -15.48 6.70 6.20
C GLU A 19 -16.29 5.94 7.25
N THR A 20 -16.49 4.65 7.04
CA THR A 20 -17.26 3.77 7.96
C THR A 20 -16.38 3.15 9.05
N GLY A 21 -15.08 3.11 8.81
CA GLY A 21 -14.10 2.44 9.64
C GLY A 21 -14.10 0.91 9.58
N LYS A 22 -14.95 0.29 8.76
CA LYS A 22 -15.02 -1.16 8.56
C LYS A 22 -13.70 -1.69 8.01
N VAL A 23 -13.09 -2.63 8.74
CA VAL A 23 -11.91 -3.37 8.27
C VAL A 23 -12.37 -4.40 7.23
N ILE A 24 -11.66 -4.41 6.10
CA ILE A 24 -11.95 -5.30 4.97
C ILE A 24 -10.97 -6.47 4.97
N PHE A 25 -9.68 -6.18 5.10
CA PHE A 25 -8.62 -7.17 5.03
C PHE A 25 -7.52 -6.87 6.05
N ARG A 26 -6.88 -7.92 6.57
CA ARG A 26 -5.69 -7.84 7.41
C ARG A 26 -4.71 -8.93 7.05
N THR A 27 -3.43 -8.59 7.09
CA THR A 27 -2.34 -9.56 6.98
C THR A 27 -1.16 -9.12 7.86
N PRO A 28 -0.37 -10.04 8.44
CA PRO A 28 0.90 -9.70 9.06
C PRO A 28 1.82 -8.93 8.09
N ILE A 29 2.68 -8.09 8.66
CA ILE A 29 3.74 -7.37 7.96
C ILE A 29 4.94 -7.24 8.89
N GLU A 30 6.14 -7.34 8.34
CA GLU A 30 7.41 -7.15 9.05
C GLU A 30 8.14 -5.89 8.55
N GLU A 31 9.13 -5.44 9.32
CA GLU A 31 10.00 -4.34 8.94
C GLU A 31 10.72 -4.67 7.63
N GLY A 32 10.70 -3.76 6.67
CA GLY A 32 11.35 -3.94 5.38
C GLY A 32 10.50 -4.62 4.30
N ASP A 33 9.34 -5.19 4.67
CA ASP A 33 8.39 -5.79 3.73
C ASP A 33 7.88 -4.79 2.70
N ILE A 34 7.48 -5.30 1.53
CA ILE A 34 7.13 -4.47 0.38
C ILE A 34 5.64 -4.58 0.06
N LEU A 35 5.00 -3.42 -0.08
CA LEU A 35 3.69 -3.26 -0.69
C LEU A 35 3.86 -2.64 -2.08
N GLU A 36 3.33 -3.30 -3.10
CA GLU A 36 3.22 -2.76 -4.45
C GLU A 36 1.75 -2.45 -4.76
N LEU A 37 1.49 -1.21 -5.20
CA LEU A 37 0.17 -0.75 -5.62
C LEU A 37 0.26 -0.30 -7.07
N SER A 38 -0.65 -0.77 -7.93
CA SER A 38 -0.74 -0.27 -9.30
C SER A 38 -2.18 -0.07 -9.75
N TRP A 39 -2.38 0.88 -10.65
CA TRP A 39 -3.67 1.22 -11.24
C TRP A 39 -3.50 1.92 -12.58
N ILE A 40 -4.59 2.02 -13.35
CA ILE A 40 -4.65 2.83 -14.56
C ILE A 40 -5.09 4.25 -14.16
N HIS A 41 -4.20 5.22 -14.33
CA HIS A 41 -4.49 6.61 -13.98
C HIS A 41 -5.69 7.11 -14.82
N SER A 42 -6.73 7.61 -14.15
CA SER A 42 -8.03 7.83 -14.79
C SER A 42 -8.03 8.94 -15.84
N ILE A 43 -7.10 9.88 -15.74
CA ILE A 43 -6.92 10.99 -16.69
C ILE A 43 -5.98 10.58 -17.82
N GLU A 44 -4.79 10.11 -17.47
CA GLU A 44 -3.75 9.77 -18.47
C GLU A 44 -4.02 8.45 -19.19
N LYS A 45 -4.89 7.59 -18.63
CA LYS A 45 -5.18 6.24 -19.12
C LYS A 45 -3.94 5.34 -19.23
N THR A 46 -2.91 5.66 -18.47
CA THR A 46 -1.65 4.92 -18.41
C THR A 46 -1.48 4.25 -17.04
N PRO A 47 -0.73 3.14 -16.96
CA PRO A 47 -0.47 2.49 -15.69
C PRO A 47 0.47 3.33 -14.81
N TRP A 48 0.15 3.39 -13.52
CA TRP A 48 1.02 3.84 -12.44
C TRP A 48 1.33 2.65 -11.53
N LEU A 49 2.56 2.61 -11.03
CA LEU A 49 2.99 1.66 -10.02
C LEU A 49 3.76 2.41 -8.93
N GLU A 50 3.44 2.09 -7.69
CA GLU A 50 4.13 2.60 -6.52
C GLU A 50 4.59 1.43 -5.65
N ARG A 51 5.81 1.55 -5.12
CA ARG A 51 6.42 0.57 -4.22
C ARG A 51 6.73 1.20 -2.88
N TYR A 52 6.14 0.65 -1.84
CA TYR A 52 6.26 1.09 -0.46
C TYR A 52 6.98 0.04 0.36
N GLN A 53 7.89 0.49 1.24
CA GLN A 53 8.50 -0.34 2.27
C GLN A 53 7.83 -0.08 3.61
N ALA A 54 7.55 -1.13 4.37
CA ALA A 54 7.09 -1.04 5.75
C ALA A 54 8.26 -0.60 6.65
N GLU A 55 8.08 0.53 7.34
CA GLU A 55 8.98 0.98 8.42
C GLU A 55 8.16 1.44 9.63
N ASP A 56 8.24 0.70 10.73
CA ASP A 56 7.47 0.89 11.96
C ASP A 56 5.93 0.92 11.77
N ASP A 57 5.30 2.08 11.91
CA ASP A 57 3.86 2.32 11.65
C ASP A 57 3.61 3.05 10.32
N ARG A 58 4.59 3.05 9.42
CA ARG A 58 4.62 3.91 8.22
C ARG A 58 4.98 3.15 6.95
N TRP A 59 4.49 3.70 5.84
CA TRP A 59 4.86 3.32 4.48
C TRP A 59 5.87 4.31 3.94
N ILE A 60 7.04 3.82 3.54
CA ILE A 60 8.07 4.63 2.90
C ILE A 60 8.03 4.38 1.39
N LEU A 61 7.72 5.41 0.61
CA LEU A 61 7.71 5.34 -0.84
C LEU A 61 9.14 5.25 -1.37
N LYS A 62 9.48 4.10 -1.94
CA LYS A 62 10.83 3.82 -2.48
C LYS A 62 10.91 4.00 -3.98
N GLU A 63 9.82 3.72 -4.70
CA GLU A 63 9.79 3.79 -6.15
C GLU A 63 8.40 4.17 -6.67
N VAL A 64 8.37 5.01 -7.70
CA VAL A 64 7.19 5.31 -8.52
C VAL A 64 7.56 5.04 -9.99
N ARG A 65 6.67 4.37 -10.73
CA ARG A 65 6.81 4.16 -12.18
C ARG A 65 5.59 4.72 -12.90
N VAL A 66 5.84 5.56 -13.90
CA VAL A 66 4.80 6.17 -14.74
C VAL A 66 5.17 6.08 -16.21
N LYS A 67 4.18 6.06 -17.10
CA LYS A 67 4.40 6.15 -18.56
C LYS A 67 4.37 7.59 -19.09
N SER A 68 3.86 8.53 -18.30
CA SER A 68 3.71 9.94 -18.68
C SER A 68 3.86 10.85 -17.45
N PHE A 69 4.39 12.06 -17.66
CA PHE A 69 4.48 13.13 -16.66
C PHE A 69 3.32 14.11 -16.81
N GLY A 70 2.08 13.61 -16.79
CA GLY A 70 0.89 14.46 -16.81
C GLY A 70 0.57 15.03 -15.42
N ALA A 71 -0.71 15.36 -15.20
CA ALA A 71 -1.15 15.99 -13.96
C ALA A 71 -0.94 15.07 -12.74
N GLY A 72 -0.22 15.58 -11.73
CA GLY A 72 -0.08 14.94 -10.42
C GLY A 72 1.23 14.19 -10.17
N VAL A 73 2.14 14.09 -11.15
CA VAL A 73 3.47 13.51 -10.91
C VAL A 73 4.34 14.54 -10.19
N ASP A 74 4.63 14.25 -8.92
CA ASP A 74 5.59 14.99 -8.12
C ASP A 74 7.02 14.53 -8.50
N VAL A 75 7.80 15.44 -9.09
CA VAL A 75 9.07 15.11 -9.76
C VAL A 75 10.27 15.17 -8.80
N GLU A 76 10.05 15.44 -7.51
CA GLU A 76 11.13 15.44 -6.53
C GLU A 76 11.55 14.02 -6.15
N ALA A 77 12.38 13.42 -7.02
CA ALA A 77 13.07 12.16 -6.79
C ALA A 77 14.57 12.33 -7.05
N PRO A 78 15.45 11.89 -6.13
CA PRO A 78 16.90 11.92 -6.33
C PRO A 78 17.36 11.15 -7.58
N VAL A 79 16.63 10.09 -7.93
CA VAL A 79 16.92 9.24 -9.09
C VAL A 79 15.72 9.23 -10.02
N VAL A 80 15.94 9.61 -11.28
CA VAL A 80 14.96 9.53 -12.36
C VAL A 80 15.61 8.86 -13.56
N GLU A 81 15.03 7.75 -14.03
CA GLU A 81 15.53 6.96 -15.15
C GLU A 81 14.39 6.68 -16.14
N VAL A 82 14.67 6.74 -17.44
CA VAL A 82 13.73 6.26 -18.47
C VAL A 82 14.18 4.89 -18.97
N LYS A 83 13.34 3.88 -18.76
CA LYS A 83 13.63 2.48 -19.13
C LYS A 83 12.38 1.79 -19.67
N ASP A 84 12.48 1.17 -20.84
CA ASP A 84 11.38 0.42 -21.48
C ASP A 84 10.08 1.24 -21.58
N GLY A 85 10.22 2.53 -21.89
CA GLY A 85 9.13 3.50 -21.97
C GLY A 85 8.48 3.84 -20.63
N TRP A 86 9.08 3.48 -19.50
CA TRP A 86 8.70 3.92 -18.17
C TRP A 86 9.65 5.01 -17.69
N THR A 87 9.12 6.04 -17.06
CA THR A 87 9.89 6.83 -16.11
C THR A 87 9.85 6.11 -14.77
N VAL A 88 11.02 5.79 -14.23
CA VAL A 88 11.19 5.20 -12.91
C VAL A 88 11.86 6.22 -12.00
N MET A 89 11.17 6.57 -10.92
CA MET A 89 11.61 7.52 -9.90
C MET A 89 11.90 6.73 -8.62
N ARG A 90 13.10 6.89 -8.05
CA ARG A 90 13.55 6.16 -6.85
C ARG A 90 14.09 7.09 -5.79
N GLU A 91 14.29 6.54 -4.59
CA GLU A 91 14.91 7.21 -3.45
C GLU A 91 14.13 8.45 -2.95
N MET A 92 12.83 8.52 -3.25
CA MET A 92 11.97 9.62 -2.80
C MET A 92 11.87 9.68 -1.27
N ASN A 93 11.95 8.53 -0.59
CA ASN A 93 11.93 8.38 0.87
C ASN A 93 10.79 9.14 1.58
N ARG A 94 9.67 9.34 0.88
CA ARG A 94 8.48 10.00 1.42
C ARG A 94 7.76 9.04 2.36
N SER A 95 7.38 9.55 3.53
CA SER A 95 6.82 8.73 4.61
C SER A 95 5.34 9.00 4.84
N PHE A 96 4.53 7.96 4.74
CA PHE A 96 3.08 8.02 4.88
C PHE A 96 2.62 7.18 6.08
N ARG A 97 1.77 7.73 6.94
CA ARG A 97 1.12 6.91 8.00
C ARG A 97 0.05 5.97 7.43
N GLN A 98 -0.42 6.30 6.23
CA GLN A 98 -1.45 5.55 5.54
C GLN A 98 -1.52 5.95 4.06
N LEU A 99 -1.90 5.01 3.21
CA LEU A 99 -2.20 5.23 1.80
C LEU A 99 -3.72 5.36 1.66
N ARG A 100 -4.20 6.43 1.03
CA ARG A 100 -5.62 6.64 0.79
C ARG A 100 -5.91 6.77 -0.70
N PHE A 101 -6.91 6.05 -1.15
CA PHE A 101 -7.39 6.14 -2.52
C PHE A 101 -8.87 5.75 -2.62
N LEU A 102 -9.54 6.25 -3.64
CA LEU A 102 -10.89 5.78 -3.99
C LEU A 102 -10.76 4.53 -4.86
N TYR A 103 -11.14 3.38 -4.32
CA TYR A 103 -11.15 2.14 -5.08
C TYR A 103 -12.24 2.19 -6.16
N SER A 104 -11.85 1.91 -7.39
CA SER A 104 -12.75 1.83 -8.53
C SER A 104 -12.40 0.63 -9.40
N ARG A 105 -13.43 -0.06 -9.88
CA ARG A 105 -13.30 -1.20 -10.80
C ARG A 105 -12.91 -0.75 -12.21
N ASN A 106 -12.98 0.56 -12.49
CA ASN A 106 -12.71 1.12 -13.81
C ASN A 106 -11.22 1.43 -14.04
N VAL A 107 -10.37 1.27 -13.00
CA VAL A 107 -8.95 1.63 -13.06
C VAL A 107 -8.03 0.45 -12.68
N ASN A 108 -8.55 -0.78 -12.63
CA ASN A 108 -7.76 -2.01 -12.46
C ASN A 108 -6.72 -1.93 -11.33
N TYR A 109 -7.15 -1.57 -10.12
CA TYR A 109 -6.25 -1.62 -8.97
C TYR A 109 -5.74 -3.05 -8.76
N THR A 110 -4.42 -3.19 -8.60
CA THR A 110 -3.80 -4.40 -8.09
C THR A 110 -2.91 -4.04 -6.91
N MET A 111 -2.86 -4.92 -5.92
CA MET A 111 -2.04 -4.76 -4.74
C MET A 111 -1.36 -6.08 -4.41
N TYR A 112 -0.07 -5.99 -4.11
CA TYR A 112 0.75 -7.11 -3.67
C TYR A 112 1.45 -6.76 -2.37
N ILE A 113 1.54 -7.73 -1.46
CA ILE A 113 2.33 -7.65 -0.23
C ILE A 113 3.34 -8.79 -0.29
N ASN A 114 4.63 -8.48 -0.32
CA ASN A 114 5.72 -9.45 -0.51
C ASN A 114 5.50 -10.35 -1.74
N GLY A 115 4.97 -9.77 -2.83
CA GLY A 115 4.65 -10.50 -4.07
C GLY A 115 3.39 -11.36 -4.02
N LEU A 116 2.69 -11.44 -2.88
CA LEU A 116 1.41 -12.13 -2.75
C LEU A 116 0.26 -11.17 -3.06
N SER A 117 -0.63 -11.55 -3.97
CA SER A 117 -1.75 -10.71 -4.40
C SER A 117 -2.78 -10.55 -3.29
N VAL A 118 -3.22 -9.32 -3.05
CA VAL A 118 -4.40 -9.00 -2.25
C VAL A 118 -5.61 -8.92 -3.19
N ASP A 119 -6.62 -9.77 -2.99
CA ASP A 119 -7.85 -9.71 -3.80
C ASP A 119 -8.71 -8.50 -3.43
N LEU A 120 -8.51 -7.40 -4.15
CA LEU A 120 -9.31 -6.18 -4.00
C LEU A 120 -10.68 -6.31 -4.68
N THR A 121 -10.79 -7.10 -5.75
CA THR A 121 -12.01 -7.18 -6.57
C THR A 121 -13.14 -7.90 -5.85
N GLY A 122 -12.82 -9.02 -5.21
CA GLY A 122 -13.80 -9.80 -4.44
C GLY A 122 -14.15 -9.17 -3.08
N GLN A 123 -13.26 -8.34 -2.51
CA GLN A 123 -13.40 -7.87 -1.13
C GLN A 123 -13.81 -6.41 -0.99
N ILE A 124 -13.56 -5.56 -2.00
CA ILE A 124 -13.77 -4.12 -1.90
C ILE A 124 -14.92 -3.70 -2.85
N PRO A 125 -16.03 -3.18 -2.31
CA PRO A 125 -17.12 -2.63 -3.13
C PRO A 125 -16.64 -1.47 -4.03
N HIS A 126 -17.28 -1.29 -5.18
CA HIS A 126 -17.00 -0.17 -6.07
C HIS A 126 -17.19 1.18 -5.36
N HIS A 127 -16.30 2.15 -5.65
CA HIS A 127 -16.29 3.47 -5.03
C HIS A 127 -16.09 3.44 -3.51
N THR A 128 -15.33 2.47 -3.01
CA THR A 128 -14.96 2.43 -1.60
C THR A 128 -13.78 3.38 -1.35
N PRO A 129 -13.89 4.31 -0.39
CA PRO A 129 -12.77 5.09 0.10
C PRO A 129 -11.85 4.19 0.94
N VAL A 130 -10.72 3.79 0.38
CA VAL A 130 -9.79 2.84 0.99
C VAL A 130 -8.68 3.57 1.75
N ASP A 131 -8.36 3.02 2.92
CA ASP A 131 -7.20 3.36 3.74
C ASP A 131 -6.39 2.09 4.00
N VAL A 132 -5.11 2.13 3.65
CA VAL A 132 -4.12 1.06 3.90
C VAL A 132 -3.09 1.59 4.88
N ARG A 133 -2.99 0.95 6.05
CA ARG A 133 -2.09 1.38 7.13
C ARG A 133 -1.43 0.20 7.82
N ILE A 134 -0.28 0.46 8.42
CA ILE A 134 0.37 -0.48 9.34
C ILE A 134 -0.18 -0.22 10.74
N ARG A 135 -0.55 -1.28 11.44
CA ARG A 135 -1.01 -1.20 12.82
C ARG A 135 -0.32 -2.25 13.67
N LYS A 136 0.21 -1.81 14.81
CA LYS A 136 0.67 -2.71 15.87
C LYS A 136 -0.53 -3.20 16.69
N ILE A 137 -0.64 -4.51 16.85
CA ILE A 137 -1.62 -5.16 17.72
C ILE A 137 -0.92 -6.16 18.64
N PRO A 138 -1.41 -6.38 19.88
CA PRO A 138 -0.92 -7.48 20.71
C PRO A 138 -1.05 -8.82 19.98
N ARG A 139 -0.02 -9.67 20.06
CA ARG A 139 0.03 -10.98 19.39
C ARG A 139 -1.17 -11.87 19.71
N ILE A 140 -1.74 -11.79 20.91
CA ILE A 140 -2.97 -12.51 21.28
C ILE A 140 -4.15 -12.17 20.36
N ILE A 141 -4.30 -10.92 19.93
CA ILE A 141 -5.36 -10.50 19.02
C ILE A 141 -5.12 -11.02 17.61
N ALA A 142 -3.85 -11.15 17.21
CA ALA A 142 -3.47 -11.65 15.89
C ALA A 142 -3.77 -13.15 15.71
N VAL A 143 -3.70 -13.94 16.78
CA VAL A 143 -3.91 -15.41 16.74
C VAL A 143 -5.39 -15.80 16.87
N MET A 144 -6.24 -14.90 17.37
CA MET A 144 -7.67 -15.15 17.60
C MET A 144 -8.57 -14.80 16.40
N LYS A 145 -8.01 -14.37 15.28
CA LYS A 145 -8.72 -14.00 14.04
C LYS A 145 -8.24 -14.83 12.87
#